data_AF-A0A2R7YYC7-F1
#
_entry.id   AF-A0A2R7YYC7-F1
#
_cell.length_a   1.000
_cell.length_b   1.000
_cell.length_c   1.000
_cell.angle_alpha   90.00
_cell.angle_beta   90.00
_cell.angle_gamma   90.00
#
_symmetry.space_group_name_H-M   'P 1'
#
loop_
_entity.id
_entity.type
_entity.pdbx_description
1 polymer ?
#
loop_
_entity_poly.entity_id
_entity_poly.type
_entity_poly.pdbx_seq_one_letter_code
_entity_poly.pdbx_strand_id
1 'polypeptide(L)'
;MGQRAGTTRGRGRRAALVTATVGALVTALLLVPGAAQAAPPANDAFAAAADLGSAVPAVAVGSNVEATTEAGEPLVRGASEATGTIWWRWTAPATARYRVDLCATTPVFTATLAVFSGASVSGLTNVTAVGDGLTGAAPNSYLGGKCADLDLPAAAFDAVAGTTYSIAVGGVGGSTSSSIALALSRPAPNDDHANAVDLGSAVPATGSGSNVGASVEAGEPLTRNIFQASGTIWWTWTPPVTARYRVDICSSSPVLVGTLGVFTGPNVAALANASSVGTGRTAATPDYPGGQCPDTRVVAVAFDAVVGTTYAIAAGGAGGTTSSNIVLHLSRPAVNDNFANALDLGSAVPASATGSNVGASDEVGEPLARGGVTGTGTVWWSWTAPAAGRYRVDLCSTQPAFNGTLAVYTGTAVIALTNRTTLGTGRTPAAKPYPGGQCATSSLPAAAFDATAGTTYRFAAGGSAGASSPKLVLRVSRAVQSCADASRALRSARSTLARAVRKTAVATRRARAATRLAKAQPSAKHAAAAKKAKARATKARAKQRAAARDLRQAKAARAKAC
;
A
#
# COMPACT_ATOMS: atom_id res chain seq x y z
N MET A 1 67.41 -1.12 33.95
CA MET A 1 68.71 -1.26 33.27
C MET A 1 68.91 0.01 32.47
N GLY A 2 69.54 1.03 33.05
CA GLY A 2 70.96 1.34 32.82
C GLY A 2 71.02 2.30 31.62
N GLN A 3 71.67 3.45 31.59
CA GLN A 3 72.75 4.06 32.37
C GLN A 3 72.86 5.48 31.73
N ARG A 4 72.77 6.61 32.45
CA ARG A 4 73.92 7.42 32.95
C ARG A 4 75.22 7.15 32.15
N ALA A 5 75.98 8.09 31.63
CA ALA A 5 76.35 9.42 32.11
C ALA A 5 77.20 10.07 31.00
N GLY A 6 77.30 11.40 30.99
CA GLY A 6 78.61 12.03 31.25
C GLY A 6 79.24 12.54 29.94
N THR A 7 80.07 13.57 29.90
CA THR A 7 80.65 14.39 30.95
C THR A 7 81.40 15.55 30.26
N THR A 8 81.49 16.66 30.98
CA THR A 8 82.65 17.58 31.08
C THR A 8 83.09 18.46 29.89
N ARG A 9 83.00 19.76 30.21
CA ARG A 9 83.71 20.93 29.66
C ARG A 9 85.23 20.81 29.68
N GLY A 10 85.89 21.55 28.78
CA GLY A 10 87.17 22.19 29.11
C GLY A 10 87.93 22.84 27.95
N ARG A 11 87.86 24.19 27.88
CA ARG A 11 88.91 25.19 27.51
C ARG A 11 89.66 25.01 26.17
N GLY A 12 89.86 26.01 25.30
CA GLY A 12 89.83 27.47 25.38
C GLY A 12 90.95 28.05 24.50
N ARG A 13 90.76 29.27 23.94
CA ARG A 13 91.74 30.29 23.46
C ARG A 13 91.06 31.14 22.36
N ARG A 14 90.53 32.33 22.68
CA ARG A 14 91.17 33.67 22.73
C ARG A 14 91.82 34.10 21.41
N ALA A 15 91.16 35.02 20.71
CA ALA A 15 91.78 36.15 20.02
C ALA A 15 90.78 37.32 20.04
N ALA A 16 91.25 38.48 20.47
CA ALA A 16 90.49 39.70 20.68
C ALA A 16 90.64 40.63 19.48
N LEU A 17 89.59 41.37 19.13
CA LEU A 17 89.74 42.75 18.67
C LEU A 17 88.47 43.57 19.01
N VAL A 18 88.75 44.81 19.38
CA VAL A 18 87.97 45.78 20.13
C VAL A 18 86.94 46.50 19.25
N THR A 19 85.73 46.70 19.75
CA THR A 19 84.94 47.92 19.52
C THR A 19 83.99 48.14 20.69
N ALA A 20 83.97 49.36 21.21
CA ALA A 20 83.29 49.79 22.42
C ALA A 20 81.75 49.69 22.33
N THR A 21 81.13 49.13 23.36
CA THR A 21 79.67 49.14 23.56
C THR A 21 79.32 49.93 24.83
N VAL A 22 78.63 51.05 24.65
CA VAL A 22 77.88 51.72 25.73
C VAL A 22 76.45 51.21 25.65
N GLY A 23 75.97 50.64 26.75
CA GLY A 23 74.67 49.99 26.84
C GLY A 23 73.50 50.97 26.88
N ALA A 24 72.44 50.64 26.16
CA ALA A 24 71.08 51.09 26.43
C ALA A 24 70.19 49.85 26.51
N LEU A 25 69.45 49.77 27.61
CA LEU A 25 68.54 48.70 27.99
C LEU A 25 67.40 48.60 26.96
N VAL A 26 67.39 47.58 26.10
CA VAL A 26 66.26 47.27 25.22
C VAL A 26 65.37 46.26 25.92
N THR A 27 64.20 46.71 26.35
CA THR A 27 63.07 45.85 26.74
C THR A 27 62.68 45.05 25.51
N ALA A 28 62.96 43.75 25.51
CA ALA A 28 62.45 42.83 24.50
C ALA A 28 60.93 42.74 24.66
N LEU A 29 60.20 43.53 23.88
CA LEU A 29 58.77 43.35 23.69
C LEU A 29 58.60 42.00 22.97
N LEU A 30 58.20 40.97 23.72
CA LEU A 30 57.69 39.73 23.15
C LEU A 30 56.49 40.10 22.27
N LEU A 31 56.70 40.15 20.95
CA LEU A 31 55.64 40.01 19.97
C LEU A 31 55.06 38.62 20.16
N VAL A 32 54.05 38.52 21.02
CA VAL A 32 53.13 37.39 21.00
C VAL A 32 52.50 37.44 19.61
N PRO A 33 52.63 36.41 18.76
CA PRO A 33 51.80 36.33 17.56
C PRO A 33 50.36 36.35 18.07
N GLY A 34 49.64 37.44 17.77
CA GLY A 34 48.21 37.50 18.04
C GLY A 34 47.58 36.25 17.43
N ALA A 35 46.74 35.56 18.21
CA ALA A 35 45.94 34.48 17.66
C ALA A 35 45.27 35.02 16.38
N ALA A 36 45.56 34.41 15.23
CA ALA A 36 44.83 34.70 14.02
C ALA A 36 43.37 34.38 14.33
N GLN A 37 42.54 35.41 14.48
CA GLN A 37 41.08 35.24 14.47
C GLN A 37 40.78 34.54 13.15
N ALA A 38 40.14 33.37 13.21
CA ALA A 38 39.71 32.75 11.98
C ALA A 38 38.67 33.67 11.33
N ALA A 39 38.72 33.72 10.00
CA ALA A 39 37.95 34.67 9.22
C ALA A 39 36.53 34.13 9.02
N PRO A 40 35.50 34.99 8.97
CA PRO A 40 34.16 34.57 8.61
C PRO A 40 34.14 33.79 7.28
N PRO A 41 33.14 32.91 7.09
CA PRO A 41 33.00 32.13 5.86
C PRO A 41 32.89 33.03 4.62
N ALA A 42 33.31 32.51 3.45
CA ALA A 42 33.33 33.30 2.22
C ALA A 42 31.95 33.85 1.80
N ASN A 43 30.88 33.19 2.22
CA ASN A 43 29.50 33.56 1.94
C ASN A 43 28.77 34.14 3.17
N ASP A 44 29.53 34.75 4.09
CA ASP A 44 29.01 35.44 5.28
C ASP A 44 28.16 36.67 4.94
N ALA A 45 28.68 37.54 4.07
CA ALA A 45 27.97 38.75 3.65
C ALA A 45 26.95 38.44 2.54
N PHE A 46 25.78 39.09 2.58
CA PHE A 46 24.74 39.02 1.54
C PHE A 46 25.31 39.31 0.15
N ALA A 47 26.17 40.33 0.02
CA ALA A 47 26.81 40.68 -1.25
C ALA A 47 27.78 39.61 -1.75
N ALA A 48 28.30 38.76 -0.86
CA ALA A 48 29.20 37.65 -1.14
C ALA A 48 28.46 36.29 -1.20
N ALA A 49 27.13 36.30 -1.27
CA ALA A 49 26.33 35.07 -1.35
C ALA A 49 26.85 34.13 -2.43
N ALA A 50 27.08 32.87 -2.04
CA ALA A 50 27.60 31.86 -2.95
C ALA A 50 26.57 31.55 -4.05
N ASP A 51 27.01 31.56 -5.31
CA ASP A 51 26.14 31.40 -6.47
C ASP A 51 25.90 29.93 -6.80
N LEU A 52 24.65 29.49 -6.72
CA LEU A 52 24.21 28.15 -7.10
C LEU A 52 23.86 28.04 -8.60
N GLY A 53 23.89 29.15 -9.34
CA GLY A 53 23.45 29.23 -10.73
C GLY A 53 21.94 29.07 -10.87
N SER A 54 21.50 28.35 -11.90
CA SER A 54 20.07 28.12 -12.19
C SER A 54 19.69 26.64 -12.33
N ALA A 55 20.63 25.71 -12.15
CA ALA A 55 20.37 24.28 -12.27
C ALA A 55 19.59 23.77 -11.04
N VAL A 56 18.76 22.74 -11.25
CA VAL A 56 18.16 21.93 -10.17
C VAL A 56 18.21 20.44 -10.55
N PRO A 57 18.53 19.53 -9.61
CA PRO A 57 18.89 19.79 -8.22
C PRO A 57 20.24 20.52 -8.10
N ALA A 58 20.37 21.37 -7.09
CA ALA A 58 21.63 22.04 -6.72
C ALA A 58 22.00 21.68 -5.29
N VAL A 59 23.30 21.48 -5.04
CA VAL A 59 23.82 21.17 -3.70
C VAL A 59 24.97 22.10 -3.40
N ALA A 60 25.01 22.63 -2.19
CA ALA A 60 26.14 23.40 -1.68
C ALA A 60 26.48 23.00 -0.26
N VAL A 61 27.71 23.32 0.15
CA VAL A 61 28.17 23.13 1.53
C VAL A 61 28.71 24.46 2.04
N GLY A 62 28.43 24.78 3.30
CA GLY A 62 28.92 25.97 3.98
C GLY A 62 29.23 25.68 5.45
N SER A 63 29.63 26.71 6.17
CA SER A 63 29.88 26.71 7.61
C SER A 63 29.44 28.05 8.14
N ASN A 64 28.72 28.11 9.25
CA ASN A 64 28.40 29.37 9.92
C ASN A 64 29.30 29.62 11.15
N VAL A 65 30.37 28.83 11.32
CA VAL A 65 31.42 29.13 12.30
C VAL A 65 32.01 30.50 11.97
N GLU A 66 32.00 31.42 12.95
CA GLU A 66 32.48 32.81 12.82
C GLU A 66 31.71 33.68 11.81
N ALA A 67 30.57 33.20 11.32
CA ALA A 67 29.67 34.04 10.53
C ALA A 67 29.17 35.23 11.37
N THR A 68 28.94 36.35 10.71
CA THR A 68 28.44 37.60 11.27
C THR A 68 26.99 37.84 10.84
N THR A 69 26.40 38.93 11.31
CA THR A 69 25.05 39.34 10.94
C THR A 69 25.12 40.79 10.51
N GLU A 70 24.80 41.07 9.25
CA GLU A 70 24.87 42.40 8.68
C GLU A 70 23.69 43.27 9.13
N ALA A 71 23.93 44.58 9.21
CA ALA A 71 22.89 45.54 9.51
C ALA A 71 21.80 45.52 8.41
N GLY A 72 20.55 45.32 8.81
CA GLY A 72 19.42 45.25 7.89
C GLY A 72 19.14 43.84 7.37
N GLU A 73 19.87 42.81 7.81
CA GLU A 73 19.46 41.43 7.56
C GLU A 73 18.06 41.20 8.14
N PRO A 74 17.13 40.67 7.33
CA PRO A 74 15.82 40.33 7.82
C PRO A 74 15.96 39.22 8.86
N LEU A 75 15.80 39.57 10.13
CA LEU A 75 15.74 38.60 11.21
C LEU A 75 14.61 37.61 10.91
N VAL A 76 14.94 36.34 11.02
CA VAL A 76 14.06 35.21 10.80
C VAL A 76 13.03 35.26 11.97
N ARG A 77 11.91 35.99 11.75
CA ARG A 77 10.90 36.49 12.72
C ARG A 77 10.37 35.45 13.73
N GLY A 78 11.03 35.22 14.85
CA GLY A 78 10.52 34.33 15.90
C GLY A 78 11.64 33.71 16.74
N ALA A 79 12.82 33.57 16.13
CA ALA A 79 14.06 33.51 16.85
C ALA A 79 14.53 34.95 17.09
N SER A 80 14.44 35.46 18.31
CA SER A 80 15.08 36.71 18.73
C SER A 80 16.62 36.66 18.67
N GLU A 81 17.21 35.66 17.99
CA GLU A 81 18.60 35.23 18.17
C GLU A 81 19.23 34.54 16.95
N ALA A 82 18.69 34.69 15.72
CA ALA A 82 19.41 34.20 14.54
C ALA A 82 20.66 35.06 14.32
N THR A 83 21.83 34.49 14.55
CA THR A 83 23.13 35.18 14.41
C THR A 83 24.07 34.34 13.57
N GLY A 84 24.99 35.00 12.85
CA GLY A 84 25.95 34.32 11.98
C GLY A 84 25.26 33.69 10.77
N THR A 85 24.78 34.53 9.85
CA THR A 85 24.09 34.07 8.65
C THR A 85 25.09 33.80 7.53
N ILE A 86 24.78 32.81 6.71
CA ILE A 86 25.48 32.55 5.46
C ILE A 86 24.48 32.50 4.33
N TRP A 87 24.91 32.96 3.16
CA TRP A 87 24.04 33.26 2.05
C TRP A 87 24.39 32.45 0.82
N TRP A 88 23.35 31.97 0.14
CA TRP A 88 23.43 31.49 -1.23
C TRP A 88 22.48 32.29 -2.10
N ARG A 89 22.80 32.39 -3.40
CA ARG A 89 21.89 32.95 -4.40
C ARG A 89 21.64 31.94 -5.50
N TRP A 90 20.42 31.92 -6.03
CA TRP A 90 20.00 31.01 -7.07
C TRP A 90 18.98 31.68 -7.99
N THR A 91 19.07 31.43 -9.29
CA THR A 91 18.14 31.99 -10.28
C THR A 91 17.19 30.94 -10.79
N ALA A 92 15.88 31.17 -10.64
CA ALA A 92 14.88 30.18 -10.98
C ALA A 92 14.85 29.88 -12.49
N PRO A 93 15.05 28.62 -12.92
CA PRO A 93 15.01 28.27 -14.34
C PRO A 93 13.57 28.21 -14.88
N ALA A 94 12.57 28.08 -14.01
CA ALA A 94 11.15 28.02 -14.37
C ALA A 94 10.28 28.57 -13.23
N THR A 95 9.05 28.99 -13.57
CA THR A 95 8.03 29.34 -12.58
C THR A 95 7.45 28.04 -12.03
N ALA A 96 7.75 27.71 -10.78
CA ALA A 96 7.34 26.49 -10.11
C ALA A 96 7.58 26.59 -8.59
N ARG A 97 7.04 25.62 -7.83
CA ARG A 97 7.41 25.42 -6.43
C ARG A 97 8.78 24.77 -6.33
N TYR A 98 9.61 25.25 -5.41
CA TYR A 98 10.93 24.70 -5.10
C TYR A 98 11.07 24.44 -3.61
N ARG A 99 11.99 23.54 -3.27
CA ARG A 99 12.27 23.13 -1.89
C ARG A 99 13.77 23.22 -1.60
N VAL A 100 14.10 23.76 -0.43
CA VAL A 100 15.46 23.79 0.12
C VAL A 100 15.48 22.91 1.35
N ASP A 101 16.32 21.89 1.35
CA ASP A 101 16.60 21.05 2.51
C ASP A 101 17.98 21.42 3.09
N LEU A 102 18.07 21.53 4.41
CA LEU A 102 19.35 21.62 5.11
C LEU A 102 19.70 20.29 5.76
N CYS A 103 20.90 19.81 5.48
CA CYS A 103 21.55 18.75 6.21
C CYS A 103 22.66 19.33 7.06
N ALA A 104 22.48 19.35 8.38
CA ALA A 104 23.56 19.73 9.29
C ALA A 104 24.47 18.53 9.54
N THR A 105 25.76 18.71 9.30
CA THR A 105 26.79 17.75 9.69
C THR A 105 27.76 18.39 10.66
N THR A 106 27.78 17.85 11.88
CA THR A 106 28.83 17.95 12.93
C THR A 106 29.46 19.34 13.21
N PRO A 107 29.25 19.94 14.40
CA PRO A 107 28.24 19.57 15.38
C PRO A 107 26.83 19.81 14.81
N VAL A 108 25.86 19.12 15.39
CA VAL A 108 24.45 19.41 15.16
C VAL A 108 24.16 20.78 15.78
N PHE A 109 23.47 21.65 15.05
CA PHE A 109 23.13 23.00 15.50
C PHE A 109 21.66 23.30 15.24
N THR A 110 21.14 24.33 15.91
CA THR A 110 19.76 24.77 15.71
C THR A 110 19.75 25.80 14.59
N ALA A 111 19.34 25.39 13.40
CA ALA A 111 19.38 26.25 12.22
C ALA A 111 18.12 27.11 12.09
N THR A 112 18.27 28.28 11.48
CA THR A 112 17.17 29.02 10.82
C THR A 112 17.37 28.95 9.31
N LEU A 113 16.30 28.74 8.55
CA LEU A 113 16.31 28.75 7.08
C LEU A 113 15.25 29.71 6.56
N ALA A 114 15.62 30.57 5.61
CA ALA A 114 14.65 31.40 4.91
C ALA A 114 15.08 31.68 3.47
N VAL A 115 14.10 31.80 2.59
CA VAL A 115 14.27 32.19 1.19
C VAL A 115 13.68 33.57 0.99
N PHE A 116 14.42 34.43 0.30
CA PHE A 116 14.09 35.82 0.06
C PHE A 116 14.14 36.18 -1.42
N SER A 117 13.34 37.16 -1.80
CA SER A 117 13.47 37.90 -3.06
C SER A 117 13.86 39.35 -2.77
N GLY A 118 14.55 40.00 -3.70
CA GLY A 118 15.04 41.38 -3.54
C GLY A 118 16.52 41.52 -3.89
N ALA A 119 16.96 42.76 -4.10
CA ALA A 119 18.32 43.05 -4.60
C ALA A 119 19.29 43.57 -3.52
N SER A 120 18.80 43.93 -2.34
CA SER A 120 19.61 44.46 -1.24
C SER A 120 19.17 43.88 0.10
N VAL A 121 20.11 43.69 1.03
CA VAL A 121 19.87 43.09 2.36
C VAL A 121 18.71 43.76 3.11
N SER A 122 18.64 45.10 3.07
CA SER A 122 17.57 45.90 3.70
C SER A 122 16.24 45.94 2.92
N GLY A 123 16.21 45.37 1.72
CA GLY A 123 15.06 45.35 0.81
C GLY A 123 14.56 43.93 0.50
N LEU A 124 14.96 42.94 1.30
CA LEU A 124 14.57 41.55 1.11
C LEU A 124 13.12 41.31 1.55
N THR A 125 12.37 40.60 0.73
CA THR A 125 11.03 40.08 1.03
C THR A 125 11.12 38.58 1.26
N ASN A 126 10.70 38.11 2.44
CA ASN A 126 10.65 36.68 2.74
C ASN A 126 9.55 36.00 1.91
N VAL A 127 9.93 35.00 1.13
CA VAL A 127 9.03 34.22 0.25
C VAL A 127 8.89 32.77 0.71
N THR A 128 9.41 32.43 1.88
CA THR A 128 9.30 31.09 2.45
C THR A 128 7.84 30.77 2.76
N ALA A 129 7.30 29.74 2.10
CA ALA A 129 5.98 29.23 2.38
C ALA A 129 6.01 28.36 3.65
N VAL A 130 5.17 28.69 4.64
CA VAL A 130 4.93 27.87 5.82
C VAL A 130 3.83 26.87 5.46
N GLY A 131 4.13 25.57 5.39
CA GLY A 131 3.19 24.60 4.86
C GLY A 131 3.62 23.13 4.93
N ASP A 132 4.20 22.70 6.06
CA ASP A 132 4.48 21.28 6.35
C ASP A 132 3.57 20.69 7.44
N GLY A 133 2.53 21.42 7.87
CA GLY A 133 1.55 20.91 8.84
C GLY A 133 2.07 20.79 10.28
N LEU A 134 3.28 21.29 10.59
CA LEU A 134 3.69 21.53 11.97
C LEU A 134 3.08 22.86 12.42
N THR A 135 2.12 22.77 13.34
CA THR A 135 1.28 23.89 13.78
C THR A 135 2.09 25.10 14.24
N GLY A 136 1.95 26.22 13.51
CA GLY A 136 1.96 27.58 14.04
C GLY A 136 3.20 28.05 14.79
N ALA A 137 4.19 28.58 14.07
CA ALA A 137 4.89 29.82 14.40
C ALA A 137 5.79 30.20 13.22
N ALA A 138 6.10 31.48 13.12
CA ALA A 138 7.04 32.06 12.18
C ALA A 138 8.46 31.42 12.28
N PRO A 139 9.37 31.76 11.37
CA PRO A 139 10.29 30.85 10.73
C PRO A 139 11.03 29.90 11.69
N ASN A 140 10.99 28.66 11.25
CA ASN A 140 11.44 27.45 11.91
C ASN A 140 12.90 27.51 12.40
N SER A 141 13.04 27.49 13.72
CA SER A 141 14.21 26.96 14.40
C SER A 141 14.17 25.43 14.29
N TYR A 142 15.19 24.81 13.71
CA TYR A 142 15.20 23.35 13.51
C TYR A 142 16.26 22.66 14.36
N LEU A 143 15.86 21.66 15.13
CA LEU A 143 16.73 20.84 15.97
C LEU A 143 17.37 19.69 15.16
N GLY A 144 18.43 19.98 14.41
CA GLY A 144 19.39 18.99 13.92
C GLY A 144 18.94 17.95 12.87
N GLY A 145 19.91 17.34 12.16
CA GLY A 145 19.69 16.12 11.37
C GLY A 145 20.58 15.97 10.12
N LYS A 146 21.17 14.78 9.95
CA LYS A 146 21.94 14.34 8.76
C LYS A 146 20.99 14.08 7.58
N CYS A 147 21.49 14.14 6.34
CA CYS A 147 20.76 13.74 5.13
C CYS A 147 20.32 12.26 5.19
N ALA A 148 19.18 11.94 5.83
CA ALA A 148 18.43 10.68 5.71
C ALA A 148 17.27 10.55 6.71
N ASP A 149 17.27 11.29 7.83
CA ASP A 149 16.25 11.09 8.87
C ASP A 149 15.14 12.16 8.78
N LEU A 150 13.94 11.62 8.51
CA LEU A 150 12.53 12.02 8.61
C LEU A 150 12.07 13.32 9.32
N ASP A 151 12.95 14.22 9.77
CA ASP A 151 12.65 15.51 10.43
C ASP A 151 13.62 16.62 9.93
N LEU A 152 13.91 16.66 8.62
CA LEU A 152 14.85 17.66 8.10
C LEU A 152 14.25 19.08 8.10
N PRO A 153 15.08 20.11 8.37
CA PRO A 153 14.78 21.48 8.05
C PRO A 153 14.50 21.67 6.55
N ALA A 154 13.24 21.79 6.16
CA ALA A 154 12.86 22.09 4.79
C ALA A 154 12.08 23.40 4.68
N ALA A 155 12.46 24.24 3.73
CA ALA A 155 11.70 25.41 3.30
C ALA A 155 11.18 25.19 1.89
N ALA A 156 9.91 25.50 1.64
CA ALA A 156 9.35 25.54 0.29
C ALA A 156 9.04 26.99 -0.10
N PHE A 157 9.08 27.30 -1.38
CA PHE A 157 8.71 28.62 -1.91
C PHE A 157 8.30 28.52 -3.38
N ASP A 158 7.43 29.43 -3.81
CA ASP A 158 7.04 29.53 -5.22
C ASP A 158 7.99 30.52 -5.91
N ALA A 159 8.73 30.03 -6.90
CA ALA A 159 9.69 30.81 -7.65
C ALA A 159 9.12 31.25 -9.00
N VAL A 160 9.50 32.44 -9.47
CA VAL A 160 9.18 32.95 -10.81
C VAL A 160 10.41 32.82 -11.70
N ALA A 161 10.25 32.28 -12.90
CA ALA A 161 11.34 32.10 -13.87
C ALA A 161 12.17 33.38 -14.05
N GLY A 162 13.49 33.24 -14.04
CA GLY A 162 14.44 34.35 -14.18
C GLY A 162 14.63 35.21 -12.94
N THR A 163 13.88 35.00 -11.87
CA THR A 163 14.07 35.73 -10.60
C THR A 163 15.20 35.10 -9.80
N THR A 164 16.12 35.93 -9.30
CA THR A 164 17.16 35.50 -8.36
C THR A 164 16.63 35.57 -6.93
N TYR A 165 16.77 34.45 -6.22
CA TYR A 165 16.40 34.30 -4.82
C TYR A 165 17.66 34.16 -3.97
N SER A 166 17.59 34.71 -2.76
CA SER A 166 18.63 34.60 -1.74
C SER A 166 18.18 33.64 -0.66
N ILE A 167 19.02 32.67 -0.32
CA ILE A 167 18.76 31.66 0.71
C ILE A 167 19.68 31.96 1.88
N ALA A 168 19.11 32.25 3.04
CA ALA A 168 19.84 32.53 4.27
C ALA A 168 19.77 31.33 5.21
N VAL A 169 20.91 30.96 5.77
CA VAL A 169 20.99 29.97 6.85
C VAL A 169 21.73 30.59 8.02
N GLY A 170 21.16 30.51 9.21
CA GLY A 170 21.74 31.07 10.44
C GLY A 170 21.62 30.12 11.61
N GLY A 171 22.29 30.45 12.72
CA GLY A 171 22.20 29.71 13.97
C GLY A 171 21.29 30.39 14.98
N VAL A 172 20.34 29.65 15.57
CA VAL A 172 19.55 30.15 16.70
C VAL A 172 20.44 30.22 17.94
N GLY A 173 20.44 31.35 18.65
CA GLY A 173 21.18 31.52 19.89
C GLY A 173 22.70 31.46 19.71
N GLY A 174 23.21 31.78 18.52
CA GLY A 174 24.64 31.67 18.20
C GLY A 174 25.16 30.25 18.00
N SER A 175 24.27 29.27 17.82
CA SER A 175 24.69 27.89 17.53
C SER A 175 25.35 27.78 16.14
N THR A 176 26.47 27.06 16.06
CA THR A 176 27.26 26.96 14.83
C THR A 176 27.48 25.50 14.41
N SER A 177 27.71 25.30 13.12
CA SER A 177 28.10 24.05 12.50
C SER A 177 29.16 24.30 11.44
N SER A 178 30.19 23.47 11.43
CA SER A 178 31.29 23.57 10.47
C SER A 178 31.00 22.90 9.13
N SER A 179 29.85 22.21 9.00
CA SER A 179 29.43 21.63 7.74
C SER A 179 27.91 21.62 7.61
N ILE A 180 27.40 22.57 6.84
CA ILE A 180 26.00 22.78 6.51
C ILE A 180 25.85 22.44 5.03
N ALA A 181 25.21 21.32 4.71
CA ALA A 181 24.88 21.00 3.33
C ALA A 181 23.46 21.50 3.01
N LEU A 182 23.34 22.26 1.93
CA LEU A 182 22.08 22.76 1.37
C LEU A 182 21.77 21.98 0.11
N ALA A 183 20.55 21.47 -0.01
CA ALA A 183 20.04 20.83 -1.22
C ALA A 183 18.80 21.58 -1.72
N LEU A 184 18.89 22.18 -2.89
CA LEU A 184 17.76 22.80 -3.58
C LEU A 184 17.23 21.82 -4.62
N SER A 185 15.95 21.52 -4.54
CA SER A 185 15.25 20.58 -5.42
C SER A 185 13.93 21.16 -5.93
N ARG A 186 13.41 20.55 -6.99
CA ARG A 186 12.03 20.77 -7.44
C ARG A 186 11.23 19.53 -7.04
N PRO A 187 10.08 19.67 -6.35
CA PRO A 187 9.18 18.55 -6.09
C PRO A 187 8.76 17.85 -7.39
N ALA A 188 8.21 16.64 -7.27
CA ALA A 188 7.65 15.96 -8.42
C ALA A 188 6.59 16.83 -9.11
N PRO A 189 6.45 16.78 -10.44
CA PRO A 189 5.47 17.62 -11.14
C PRO A 189 4.03 17.46 -10.65
N ASN A 190 3.71 16.32 -10.03
CA ASN A 190 2.39 16.00 -9.52
C ASN A 190 2.29 16.13 -8.00
N ASP A 191 3.10 16.99 -7.40
CA ASP A 191 3.00 17.39 -5.99
C ASP A 191 1.66 18.06 -5.68
N ASP A 192 1.25 19.02 -6.52
CA ASP A 192 -0.04 19.69 -6.35
C ASP A 192 -1.16 18.89 -7.02
N HIS A 193 -2.33 18.83 -6.38
CA HIS A 193 -3.56 18.27 -6.93
C HIS A 193 -3.92 18.88 -8.29
N ALA A 194 -3.72 20.19 -8.46
CA ALA A 194 -3.98 20.87 -9.73
C ALA A 194 -3.10 20.35 -10.88
N ASN A 195 -1.95 19.76 -10.55
CA ASN A 195 -0.98 19.20 -11.49
C ASN A 195 -0.97 17.66 -11.50
N ALA A 196 -2.03 17.04 -10.94
CA ALA A 196 -2.17 15.59 -10.90
C ALA A 196 -2.01 14.95 -12.29
N VAL A 197 -1.22 13.88 -12.38
CA VAL A 197 -1.03 13.18 -13.65
C VAL A 197 -2.31 12.46 -14.07
N ASP A 198 -2.84 12.76 -15.25
CA ASP A 198 -4.00 12.07 -15.81
C ASP A 198 -3.61 10.68 -16.35
N LEU A 199 -4.19 9.64 -15.73
CA LEU A 199 -4.04 8.24 -16.15
C LEU A 199 -5.05 7.83 -17.23
N GLY A 200 -5.94 8.74 -17.65
CA GLY A 200 -6.99 8.53 -18.63
C GLY A 200 -8.10 7.62 -18.11
N SER A 201 -8.59 6.72 -18.98
CA SER A 201 -9.69 5.79 -18.66
C SER A 201 -9.37 4.31 -18.86
N ALA A 202 -8.14 3.97 -19.24
CA ALA A 202 -7.74 2.59 -19.44
C ALA A 202 -7.61 1.85 -18.10
N VAL A 203 -7.86 0.54 -18.11
CA VAL A 203 -7.56 -0.35 -16.97
C VAL A 203 -7.05 -1.69 -17.53
N PRO A 204 -5.90 -2.23 -17.06
CA PRO A 204 -5.06 -1.68 -15.98
C PRO A 204 -4.39 -0.35 -16.37
N ALA A 205 -4.15 0.51 -15.38
CA ALA A 205 -3.39 1.75 -15.55
C ALA A 205 -2.26 1.79 -14.52
N THR A 206 -1.18 2.47 -14.86
CA THR A 206 -0.01 2.64 -13.99
C THR A 206 0.50 4.05 -14.04
N GLY A 207 0.90 4.59 -12.89
CA GLY A 207 1.56 5.89 -12.76
C GLY A 207 2.78 5.78 -11.86
N SER A 208 3.73 6.71 -11.99
CA SER A 208 4.85 6.82 -11.06
C SER A 208 5.05 8.27 -10.63
N GLY A 209 5.64 8.43 -9.45
CA GLY A 209 5.97 9.74 -8.88
C GLY A 209 6.94 9.62 -7.71
N SER A 210 7.39 10.76 -7.22
CA SER A 210 8.33 10.87 -6.10
C SER A 210 7.72 11.77 -5.06
N ASN A 211 7.59 11.29 -3.82
CA ASN A 211 7.22 12.18 -2.71
C ASN A 211 8.46 12.78 -2.02
N VAL A 212 9.67 12.56 -2.55
CA VAL A 212 10.86 13.33 -2.13
C VAL A 212 10.60 14.78 -2.48
N GLY A 213 10.57 15.62 -1.46
CA GLY A 213 10.36 17.04 -1.61
C GLY A 213 8.92 17.49 -1.80
N ALA A 214 7.96 16.55 -1.86
CA ALA A 214 6.55 16.86 -1.97
C ALA A 214 6.04 17.67 -0.75
N SER A 215 4.98 18.43 -0.96
CA SER A 215 4.30 19.26 0.01
C SER A 215 2.88 18.76 0.27
N VAL A 216 2.22 19.35 1.26
CA VAL A 216 0.81 19.11 1.57
C VAL A 216 0.10 20.44 1.38
N GLU A 217 -0.77 20.52 0.36
CA GLU A 217 -1.53 21.73 0.07
C GLU A 217 -2.52 22.05 1.21
N ALA A 218 -2.77 23.34 1.40
CA ALA A 218 -3.77 23.79 2.37
C ALA A 218 -5.16 23.24 2.00
N GLY A 219 -5.77 22.50 2.93
CA GLY A 219 -7.06 21.88 2.73
C GLY A 219 -6.99 20.45 2.17
N GLU A 220 -5.80 19.87 2.00
CA GLU A 220 -5.69 18.46 1.64
C GLU A 220 -6.45 17.57 2.64
N PRO A 221 -7.24 16.60 2.16
CA PRO A 221 -8.05 15.75 3.03
C PRO A 221 -7.16 14.75 3.78
N LEU A 222 -6.56 15.21 4.88
CA LEU A 222 -5.80 14.37 5.83
C LEU A 222 -6.76 13.41 6.56
N THR A 223 -7.16 12.33 5.89
CA THR A 223 -8.10 11.31 6.42
C THR A 223 -7.38 10.19 7.18
N ARG A 224 -8.15 9.23 7.76
CA ARG A 224 -7.66 7.97 8.38
C ARG A 224 -6.57 7.23 7.60
N ASN A 225 -6.46 7.44 6.29
CA ASN A 225 -5.53 6.73 5.42
C ASN A 225 -4.29 7.56 5.00
N ILE A 226 -4.26 8.89 5.25
CA ILE A 226 -3.13 9.77 4.89
C ILE A 226 -2.70 10.74 6.03
N PHE A 227 -3.17 10.53 7.27
CA PHE A 227 -3.02 11.43 8.44
C PHE A 227 -1.62 11.95 8.78
N GLN A 228 -0.57 11.39 8.19
CA GLN A 228 0.82 11.74 8.50
C GLN A 228 1.68 11.84 7.24
N ALA A 229 1.04 11.99 6.06
CA ALA A 229 1.80 12.22 4.84
C ALA A 229 2.56 13.55 5.00
N SER A 230 3.88 13.49 4.91
CA SER A 230 4.77 14.67 4.92
C SER A 230 4.91 15.33 3.54
N GLY A 231 4.16 14.81 2.56
CA GLY A 231 4.08 15.27 1.18
C GLY A 231 3.23 14.30 0.37
N THR A 232 2.32 14.82 -0.46
CA THR A 232 1.44 14.03 -1.31
C THR A 232 1.80 14.19 -2.78
N ILE A 233 1.48 13.17 -3.57
CA ILE A 233 1.55 13.22 -5.03
C ILE A 233 0.25 12.68 -5.60
N TRP A 234 -0.17 13.27 -6.71
CA TRP A 234 -1.52 13.12 -7.22
C TRP A 234 -1.58 12.53 -8.63
N TRP A 235 -2.60 11.72 -8.85
CA TRP A 235 -3.05 11.26 -10.16
C TRP A 235 -4.54 11.52 -10.32
N THR A 236 -5.01 11.68 -11.54
CA THR A 236 -6.43 11.65 -11.86
C THR A 236 -6.75 10.46 -12.76
N TRP A 237 -7.96 9.94 -12.66
CA TRP A 237 -8.43 8.83 -13.48
C TRP A 237 -9.94 8.86 -13.64
N THR A 238 -10.44 8.48 -14.83
CA THR A 238 -11.87 8.46 -15.14
C THR A 238 -12.31 7.05 -15.54
N PRO A 239 -13.20 6.37 -14.79
CA PRO A 239 -13.60 5.00 -15.06
C PRO A 239 -14.36 4.88 -16.39
N PRO A 240 -14.05 3.85 -17.21
CA PRO A 240 -14.76 3.58 -18.45
C PRO A 240 -16.12 2.91 -18.23
N VAL A 241 -16.36 2.34 -17.04
CA VAL A 241 -17.63 1.70 -16.65
C VAL A 241 -17.86 1.83 -15.14
N THR A 242 -19.12 1.85 -14.71
CA THR A 242 -19.45 1.82 -13.28
C THR A 242 -19.13 0.43 -12.71
N ALA A 243 -18.16 0.35 -11.81
CA ALA A 243 -17.70 -0.90 -11.20
C ALA A 243 -16.86 -0.63 -9.95
N ARG A 244 -16.54 -1.69 -9.20
CA ARG A 244 -15.50 -1.65 -8.18
C ARG A 244 -14.12 -1.64 -8.84
N TYR A 245 -13.20 -0.84 -8.29
CA TYR A 245 -11.80 -0.76 -8.69
C TYR A 245 -10.88 -0.85 -7.47
N ARG A 246 -9.63 -1.23 -7.71
CA ARG A 246 -8.56 -1.25 -6.72
C ARG A 246 -7.40 -0.42 -7.22
N VAL A 247 -6.91 0.45 -6.35
CA VAL A 247 -5.62 1.08 -6.52
C VAL A 247 -4.67 0.56 -5.47
N ASP A 248 -3.43 0.31 -5.87
CA ASP A 248 -2.34 -0.02 -4.97
C ASP A 248 -1.09 0.77 -5.32
N ILE A 249 -0.28 1.06 -4.30
CA ILE A 249 1.02 1.68 -4.46
C ILE A 249 2.10 0.75 -3.92
N CYS A 250 3.28 0.86 -4.53
CA CYS A 250 4.45 0.14 -4.12
C CYS A 250 5.70 1.02 -4.29
N SER A 251 6.82 0.65 -3.66
CA SER A 251 8.09 1.33 -3.85
C SER A 251 9.32 0.41 -3.78
N SER A 252 10.47 0.85 -4.29
CA SER A 252 11.75 0.19 -4.01
C SER A 252 12.43 0.72 -2.76
N SER A 253 11.90 1.77 -2.12
CA SER A 253 12.42 2.29 -0.87
C SER A 253 11.98 1.40 0.30
N PRO A 254 12.90 0.74 1.03
CA PRO A 254 12.54 -0.10 2.17
C PRO A 254 12.07 0.70 3.39
N VAL A 255 12.13 2.03 3.32
CA VAL A 255 11.78 2.94 4.43
C VAL A 255 10.40 3.55 4.23
N LEU A 256 9.80 3.45 3.03
CA LEU A 256 8.48 4.01 2.78
C LEU A 256 7.43 3.32 3.66
N VAL A 257 6.69 4.13 4.40
CA VAL A 257 5.43 3.75 5.05
C VAL A 257 4.32 4.41 4.24
N GLY A 258 3.90 3.77 3.16
CA GLY A 258 2.98 4.38 2.19
C GLY A 258 1.60 4.72 2.79
N THR A 259 0.99 5.76 2.24
CA THR A 259 -0.38 6.19 2.47
C THR A 259 -1.06 6.40 1.12
N LEU A 260 -2.36 6.10 1.03
CA LEU A 260 -3.10 6.12 -0.23
C LEU A 260 -4.55 6.56 0.02
N GLY A 261 -5.05 7.48 -0.79
CA GLY A 261 -6.42 7.97 -0.76
C GLY A 261 -7.02 8.10 -2.15
N VAL A 262 -8.34 7.93 -2.26
CA VAL A 262 -9.10 8.13 -3.50
C VAL A 262 -10.24 9.09 -3.19
N PHE A 263 -10.37 10.13 -4.00
CA PHE A 263 -11.25 11.26 -3.75
C PHE A 263 -12.03 11.66 -5.01
N THR A 264 -13.11 12.40 -4.80
CA THR A 264 -13.87 13.10 -5.84
C THR A 264 -14.03 14.55 -5.42
N GLY A 265 -14.06 15.47 -6.38
CA GLY A 265 -14.21 16.90 -6.08
C GLY A 265 -13.39 17.74 -7.05
N PRO A 266 -13.73 19.03 -7.22
CA PRO A 266 -13.09 19.88 -8.22
C PRO A 266 -11.75 20.48 -7.77
N ASN A 267 -11.50 20.55 -6.47
CA ASN A 267 -10.27 21.11 -5.91
C ASN A 267 -10.04 20.56 -4.49
N VAL A 268 -8.82 20.78 -3.99
CA VAL A 268 -8.32 20.29 -2.70
C VAL A 268 -9.29 20.55 -1.54
N ALA A 269 -9.84 21.76 -1.45
CA ALA A 269 -10.76 22.17 -0.39
C ALA A 269 -12.15 21.51 -0.45
N ALA A 270 -12.50 20.88 -1.58
CA ALA A 270 -13.80 20.26 -1.82
C ALA A 270 -13.69 18.74 -2.12
N LEU A 271 -12.55 18.12 -1.80
CA LEU A 271 -12.36 16.69 -1.98
C LEU A 271 -13.18 15.87 -0.97
N ALA A 272 -14.04 15.00 -1.50
CA ALA A 272 -14.78 13.99 -0.75
C ALA A 272 -14.11 12.63 -0.92
N ASN A 273 -13.89 11.92 0.19
CA ASN A 273 -13.30 10.59 0.19
C ASN A 273 -14.23 9.57 -0.49
N ALA A 274 -13.73 8.89 -1.52
CA ALA A 274 -14.41 7.84 -2.27
C ALA A 274 -13.98 6.42 -1.85
N SER A 275 -12.99 6.30 -0.98
CA SER A 275 -12.48 4.99 -0.54
C SER A 275 -13.44 4.25 0.40
N SER A 276 -13.61 2.95 0.18
CA SER A 276 -14.13 2.05 1.22
C SER A 276 -12.97 1.67 2.14
N VAL A 277 -13.19 1.73 3.48
CA VAL A 277 -12.13 1.63 4.51
C VAL A 277 -11.19 0.44 4.28
N GLY A 278 -10.02 0.71 3.69
CA GLY A 278 -8.83 -0.12 3.82
C GLY A 278 -7.90 0.61 4.78
N THR A 279 -7.89 0.23 6.05
CA THR A 279 -6.89 0.74 6.98
C THR A 279 -5.50 0.43 6.43
N GLY A 280 -4.65 1.44 6.29
CA GLY A 280 -3.25 1.30 5.90
C GLY A 280 -2.44 0.45 6.87
N ARG A 281 -2.64 -0.87 6.83
CA ARG A 281 -1.75 -1.86 7.43
C ARG A 281 -1.65 -3.05 6.50
N THR A 282 -0.47 -3.20 5.92
CA THR A 282 -0.05 -4.37 5.16
C THR A 282 -0.29 -5.64 5.98
N ALA A 283 -0.88 -6.65 5.34
CA ALA A 283 -0.65 -8.02 5.78
C ALA A 283 0.85 -8.29 5.60
N ALA A 284 1.59 -8.39 6.71
CA ALA A 284 2.97 -8.81 6.68
C ALA A 284 3.03 -10.32 6.44
N THR A 285 3.71 -10.78 5.38
CA THR A 285 4.61 -11.96 5.36
C THR A 285 5.34 -12.10 4.01
N PRO A 286 6.53 -12.75 3.98
CA PRO A 286 7.51 -12.64 2.91
C PRO A 286 7.24 -13.57 1.73
N ASP A 287 7.83 -13.20 0.58
CA ASP A 287 7.99 -13.97 -0.67
C ASP A 287 6.80 -14.06 -1.62
N TYR A 288 6.59 -12.99 -2.40
CA TYR A 288 6.04 -13.11 -3.75
C TYR A 288 6.83 -12.33 -4.80
N PRO A 289 7.35 -13.02 -5.83
CA PRO A 289 7.73 -12.40 -7.08
C PRO A 289 6.50 -12.39 -8.01
N GLY A 290 5.99 -11.20 -8.37
CA GLY A 290 4.94 -11.08 -9.38
C GLY A 290 4.35 -9.69 -9.54
N GLY A 291 5.12 -8.76 -10.13
CA GLY A 291 4.70 -7.40 -10.56
C GLY A 291 5.26 -6.32 -9.64
N GLN A 292 6.52 -5.93 -9.81
CA GLN A 292 7.32 -5.22 -8.80
C GLN A 292 6.78 -3.84 -8.42
N CYS A 293 6.73 -3.58 -7.10
CA CYS A 293 7.88 -2.93 -6.48
C CYS A 293 8.58 -3.88 -5.47
N PRO A 294 9.90 -3.75 -5.24
CA PRO A 294 10.71 -4.69 -4.45
C PRO A 294 10.29 -4.91 -2.99
N ASP A 295 9.52 -4.00 -2.41
CA ASP A 295 9.03 -4.18 -1.04
C ASP A 295 7.77 -5.05 -1.00
N THR A 296 7.64 -5.86 0.04
CA THR A 296 6.42 -6.66 0.30
C THR A 296 5.30 -5.82 0.92
N ARG A 297 5.37 -4.49 0.84
CA ARG A 297 4.51 -3.53 1.56
C ARG A 297 3.60 -2.81 0.57
N VAL A 298 2.60 -3.52 0.08
CA VAL A 298 1.58 -2.94 -0.80
C VAL A 298 0.51 -2.21 0.02
N VAL A 299 0.35 -0.91 -0.20
CA VAL A 299 -0.78 -0.14 0.34
C VAL A 299 -1.86 -0.10 -0.73
N ALA A 300 -3.05 -0.59 -0.41
CA ALA A 300 -4.13 -0.72 -1.39
C ALA A 300 -5.45 -0.18 -0.86
N VAL A 301 -6.22 0.42 -1.76
CA VAL A 301 -7.56 0.94 -1.51
C VAL A 301 -8.51 0.41 -2.58
N ALA A 302 -9.69 -0.01 -2.16
CA ALA A 302 -10.78 -0.36 -3.07
C ALA A 302 -11.92 0.66 -2.97
N PHE A 303 -12.55 0.96 -4.10
CA PHE A 303 -13.62 1.94 -4.20
C PHE A 303 -14.58 1.59 -5.33
N ASP A 304 -15.83 2.02 -5.19
CA ASP A 304 -16.83 1.87 -6.24
C ASP A 304 -16.84 3.15 -7.09
N ALA A 305 -16.44 3.01 -8.36
CA ALA A 305 -16.31 4.12 -9.28
C ALA A 305 -17.50 4.21 -10.23
N VAL A 306 -17.99 5.41 -10.51
CA VAL A 306 -19.09 5.67 -11.45
C VAL A 306 -18.52 6.15 -12.79
N VAL A 307 -18.96 5.52 -13.89
CA VAL A 307 -18.50 5.86 -15.26
C VAL A 307 -18.50 7.38 -15.50
N GLY A 308 -17.41 7.89 -16.08
CA GLY A 308 -17.28 9.31 -16.42
C GLY A 308 -17.03 10.26 -15.25
N THR A 309 -17.01 9.79 -14.01
CA THR A 309 -16.64 10.62 -12.84
C THR A 309 -15.13 10.63 -12.66
N THR A 310 -14.48 11.79 -12.67
CA THR A 310 -13.03 11.88 -12.42
C THR A 310 -12.73 11.68 -10.94
N TYR A 311 -11.83 10.75 -10.64
CA TYR A 311 -11.32 10.48 -9.30
C TYR A 311 -9.89 11.01 -9.18
N ALA A 312 -9.61 11.72 -8.09
CA ALA A 312 -8.26 12.10 -7.69
C ALA A 312 -7.69 11.01 -6.76
N ILE A 313 -6.45 10.60 -7.00
CA ILE A 313 -5.75 9.57 -6.23
C ILE A 313 -4.50 10.20 -5.64
N ALA A 314 -4.38 10.20 -4.32
CA ALA A 314 -3.23 10.76 -3.61
C ALA A 314 -2.41 9.64 -2.99
N ALA A 315 -1.09 9.70 -3.14
CA ALA A 315 -0.16 8.87 -2.39
C ALA A 315 0.86 9.72 -1.63
N GLY A 316 1.32 9.25 -0.48
CA GLY A 316 2.36 9.90 0.30
C GLY A 316 3.03 8.91 1.25
N GLY A 317 3.98 9.39 2.06
CA GLY A 317 4.62 8.55 3.08
C GLY A 317 4.32 9.06 4.49
N ALA A 318 3.86 8.16 5.35
CA ALA A 318 3.57 8.45 6.75
C ALA A 318 4.86 8.76 7.52
N GLY A 319 4.76 9.68 8.47
CA GLY A 319 5.81 9.98 9.45
C GLY A 319 7.11 10.44 8.80
N GLY A 320 7.04 11.28 7.76
CA GLY A 320 8.22 11.81 7.09
C GLY A 320 8.76 10.95 5.94
N THR A 321 8.26 9.72 5.77
CA THR A 321 8.94 8.74 4.91
C THR A 321 8.87 9.10 3.43
N THR A 322 10.01 9.05 2.75
CA THR A 322 10.09 9.42 1.33
C THR A 322 10.55 8.27 0.44
N SER A 323 10.16 8.35 -0.82
CA SER A 323 10.64 7.53 -1.90
C SER A 323 10.67 8.31 -3.21
N SER A 324 11.75 8.13 -3.96
CA SER A 324 11.90 8.66 -5.31
C SER A 324 11.12 7.87 -6.36
N ASN A 325 10.51 6.73 -5.99
CA ASN A 325 9.78 5.86 -6.90
C ASN A 325 8.55 5.21 -6.24
N ILE A 326 7.51 6.01 -6.04
CA ILE A 326 6.18 5.49 -5.74
C ILE A 326 5.55 5.10 -7.08
N VAL A 327 5.20 3.84 -7.25
CA VAL A 327 4.47 3.34 -8.42
C VAL A 327 3.05 3.01 -8.01
N LEU A 328 2.09 3.58 -8.72
CA LEU A 328 0.67 3.33 -8.60
C LEU A 328 0.23 2.30 -9.65
N HIS A 329 -0.54 1.32 -9.21
CA HIS A 329 -1.23 0.37 -10.07
C HIS A 329 -2.74 0.46 -9.83
N LEU A 330 -3.48 0.73 -10.89
CA LEU A 330 -4.93 0.73 -10.89
C LEU A 330 -5.44 -0.48 -11.67
N SER A 331 -6.32 -1.24 -11.04
CA SER A 331 -6.89 -2.46 -11.59
C SER A 331 -8.40 -2.55 -11.34
N ARG A 332 -9.07 -3.33 -12.18
CA ARG A 332 -10.45 -3.75 -11.95
C ARG A 332 -10.41 -5.18 -11.43
N PRO A 333 -11.07 -5.50 -10.30
CA PRO A 333 -11.19 -6.86 -9.80
C PRO A 333 -11.82 -7.76 -10.86
N ALA A 334 -11.57 -9.07 -10.78
CA ALA A 334 -12.17 -10.02 -11.70
C ALA A 334 -13.71 -9.93 -11.65
N VAL A 335 -14.36 -10.13 -12.80
CA VAL A 335 -15.82 -10.04 -12.93
C VAL A 335 -16.54 -10.94 -11.93
N ASN A 336 -15.90 -12.05 -11.55
CA ASN A 336 -16.44 -13.04 -10.63
C ASN A 336 -16.05 -12.82 -9.17
N ASP A 337 -15.74 -11.58 -8.78
CA ASP A 337 -15.48 -11.15 -7.41
C ASP A 337 -16.70 -11.33 -6.48
N ASN A 338 -17.86 -10.78 -6.87
CA ASN A 338 -19.07 -10.93 -6.06
C ASN A 338 -19.69 -12.32 -6.23
N PHE A 339 -20.21 -12.91 -5.15
CA PHE A 339 -20.98 -14.14 -5.16
C PHE A 339 -22.12 -14.10 -6.18
N ALA A 340 -22.81 -12.96 -6.30
CA ALA A 340 -23.89 -12.78 -7.26
C ALA A 340 -23.42 -12.93 -8.72
N ASN A 341 -22.15 -12.60 -8.99
CA ASN A 341 -21.51 -12.60 -10.30
C ASN A 341 -20.62 -13.83 -10.54
N ALA A 342 -20.79 -14.89 -9.74
CA ALA A 342 -20.01 -16.12 -9.89
C ALA A 342 -20.03 -16.61 -11.35
N LEU A 343 -18.84 -16.88 -11.91
CA LEU A 343 -18.72 -17.29 -13.31
C LEU A 343 -19.32 -18.68 -13.51
N ASP A 344 -20.34 -18.79 -14.36
CA ASP A 344 -21.05 -20.05 -14.59
C ASP A 344 -20.28 -20.97 -15.55
N LEU A 345 -19.93 -22.15 -15.05
CA LEU A 345 -19.28 -23.23 -15.80
C LEU A 345 -20.28 -24.17 -16.47
N GLY A 346 -21.59 -23.94 -16.27
CA GLY A 346 -22.65 -24.80 -16.78
C GLY A 346 -22.67 -26.16 -16.09
N SER A 347 -22.87 -27.25 -16.86
CA SER A 347 -22.96 -28.62 -16.33
C SER A 347 -22.00 -29.62 -16.99
N ALA A 348 -21.10 -29.16 -17.85
CA ALA A 348 -20.13 -30.04 -18.52
C ALA A 348 -19.09 -30.59 -17.53
N VAL A 349 -18.53 -31.77 -17.84
CA VAL A 349 -17.42 -32.38 -17.09
C VAL A 349 -16.51 -33.13 -18.07
N PRO A 350 -15.21 -32.82 -18.15
CA PRO A 350 -14.52 -31.80 -17.35
C PRO A 350 -14.96 -30.37 -17.71
N ALA A 351 -14.83 -29.44 -16.76
CA ALA A 351 -15.02 -28.02 -16.99
C ALA A 351 -13.79 -27.26 -16.47
N SER A 352 -13.43 -26.15 -17.11
CA SER A 352 -12.31 -25.32 -16.70
C SER A 352 -12.62 -23.85 -16.93
N ALA A 353 -12.14 -22.99 -16.05
CA ALA A 353 -12.17 -21.55 -16.25
C ALA A 353 -10.98 -20.88 -15.58
N THR A 354 -10.72 -19.64 -15.98
CA THR A 354 -9.74 -18.77 -15.34
C THR A 354 -10.42 -17.71 -14.48
N GLY A 355 -9.68 -17.13 -13.55
CA GLY A 355 -10.07 -15.94 -12.78
C GLY A 355 -8.86 -15.28 -12.15
N SER A 356 -9.06 -14.21 -11.40
CA SER A 356 -8.00 -13.52 -10.65
C SER A 356 -8.55 -13.01 -9.33
N ASN A 357 -7.85 -13.28 -8.23
CA ASN A 357 -8.18 -12.68 -6.94
C ASN A 357 -7.40 -11.37 -6.68
N VAL A 358 -6.74 -10.80 -7.69
CA VAL A 358 -6.13 -9.47 -7.59
C VAL A 358 -7.25 -8.45 -7.42
N GLY A 359 -7.25 -7.78 -6.28
CA GLY A 359 -8.26 -6.79 -5.90
C GLY A 359 -9.66 -7.31 -5.65
N ALA A 360 -9.84 -8.63 -5.53
CA ALA A 360 -11.09 -9.19 -5.07
C ALA A 360 -11.47 -8.65 -3.68
N SER A 361 -12.77 -8.52 -3.42
CA SER A 361 -13.38 -8.04 -2.19
C SER A 361 -13.85 -9.19 -1.29
N ASP A 362 -13.93 -8.93 0.01
CA ASP A 362 -14.56 -9.83 0.98
C ASP A 362 -16.00 -9.36 1.19
N GLU A 363 -17.00 -10.02 0.60
CA GLU A 363 -18.40 -9.69 0.87
C GLU A 363 -18.78 -10.03 2.33
N VAL A 364 -19.64 -9.20 2.93
CA VAL A 364 -20.12 -9.43 4.29
C VAL A 364 -20.82 -10.80 4.38
N GLY A 365 -20.27 -11.67 5.23
CA GLY A 365 -20.78 -13.02 5.45
C GLY A 365 -20.14 -14.10 4.58
N GLU A 366 -19.09 -13.76 3.82
CA GLU A 366 -18.27 -14.76 3.15
C GLU A 366 -17.66 -15.78 4.12
N PRO A 367 -17.83 -17.10 3.88
CA PRO A 367 -17.35 -18.10 4.81
C PRO A 367 -15.82 -18.25 4.87
N LEU A 368 -15.10 -17.83 3.82
CA LEU A 368 -13.62 -17.89 3.78
C LEU A 368 -12.96 -16.77 4.61
N ALA A 369 -13.66 -15.65 4.83
CA ALA A 369 -13.19 -14.55 5.68
C ALA A 369 -13.15 -14.89 7.18
N ARG A 370 -13.90 -15.90 7.64
CA ARG A 370 -14.05 -16.25 9.08
C ARG A 370 -12.89 -17.06 9.69
N GLY A 371 -11.80 -17.29 8.96
CA GLY A 371 -10.62 -18.04 9.43
C GLY A 371 -9.49 -17.19 10.03
N GLY A 372 -9.67 -15.87 10.16
CA GLY A 372 -8.63 -14.95 10.65
C GLY A 372 -7.54 -14.65 9.62
N VAL A 373 -7.72 -15.08 8.37
CA VAL A 373 -6.82 -14.76 7.27
C VAL A 373 -7.45 -13.67 6.42
N THR A 374 -7.30 -12.43 6.87
CA THR A 374 -7.57 -11.24 6.04
C THR A 374 -6.46 -11.16 4.98
N GLY A 375 -6.79 -10.78 3.73
CA GLY A 375 -5.72 -10.35 2.83
C GLY A 375 -5.99 -10.29 1.33
N THR A 376 -6.89 -11.09 0.75
CA THR A 376 -7.31 -10.95 -0.65
C THR A 376 -8.70 -11.52 -0.78
N GLY A 377 -9.66 -10.75 -1.29
CA GLY A 377 -11.05 -11.20 -1.40
C GLY A 377 -11.24 -12.47 -2.22
N THR A 378 -12.47 -12.97 -2.22
CA THR A 378 -12.77 -14.25 -2.87
C THR A 378 -13.30 -14.06 -4.29
N VAL A 379 -12.97 -15.01 -5.16
CA VAL A 379 -13.59 -15.12 -6.48
C VAL A 379 -14.42 -16.39 -6.58
N TRP A 380 -15.52 -16.30 -7.31
CA TRP A 380 -16.58 -17.30 -7.30
C TRP A 380 -16.80 -17.91 -8.70
N TRP A 381 -17.05 -19.21 -8.73
CA TRP A 381 -17.59 -19.91 -9.90
C TRP A 381 -18.85 -20.66 -9.51
N SER A 382 -19.76 -20.88 -10.46
CA SER A 382 -20.90 -21.78 -10.31
C SER A 382 -20.83 -22.95 -11.26
N TRP A 383 -21.33 -24.11 -10.82
CA TRP A 383 -21.42 -25.29 -11.67
C TRP A 383 -22.58 -26.18 -11.22
N THR A 384 -23.34 -26.71 -12.18
CA THR A 384 -24.48 -27.58 -11.91
C THR A 384 -24.14 -29.03 -12.22
N ALA A 385 -24.27 -29.89 -11.22
CA ALA A 385 -23.87 -31.29 -11.37
C ALA A 385 -24.75 -32.04 -12.39
N PRO A 386 -24.20 -32.59 -13.48
CA PRO A 386 -24.99 -33.31 -14.48
C PRO A 386 -25.51 -34.65 -13.97
N ALA A 387 -24.80 -35.27 -13.02
CA ALA A 387 -25.15 -36.53 -12.38
C ALA A 387 -24.65 -36.57 -10.94
N ALA A 388 -25.28 -37.41 -10.11
CA ALA A 388 -24.81 -37.64 -8.75
C ALA A 388 -23.49 -38.43 -8.78
N GLY A 389 -22.57 -38.10 -7.88
CA GLY A 389 -21.26 -38.74 -7.84
C GLY A 389 -20.22 -37.90 -7.11
N ARG A 390 -19.01 -38.45 -6.99
CA ARG A 390 -17.89 -37.74 -6.39
C ARG A 390 -17.13 -36.95 -7.46
N TYR A 391 -17.02 -35.66 -7.24
CA TYR A 391 -16.28 -34.75 -8.11
C TYR A 391 -15.06 -34.19 -7.39
N ARG A 392 -14.10 -33.75 -8.18
CA ARG A 392 -12.89 -33.06 -7.74
C ARG A 392 -12.87 -31.70 -8.40
N VAL A 393 -12.54 -30.68 -7.62
CA VAL A 393 -12.21 -29.36 -8.15
C VAL A 393 -10.77 -29.04 -7.78
N ASP A 394 -9.98 -28.77 -8.80
CA ASP A 394 -8.58 -28.38 -8.70
C ASP A 394 -8.45 -26.88 -8.91
N LEU A 395 -7.60 -26.23 -8.14
CA LEU A 395 -7.23 -24.83 -8.33
C LEU A 395 -5.72 -24.74 -8.46
N CYS A 396 -5.24 -24.16 -9.55
CA CYS A 396 -3.83 -23.87 -9.74
C CYS A 396 -3.61 -22.40 -10.09
N SER A 397 -2.40 -21.92 -9.85
CA SER A 397 -1.98 -20.57 -10.22
C SER A 397 -0.83 -20.66 -11.23
N THR A 398 -0.66 -19.63 -12.06
CA THR A 398 0.58 -19.48 -12.83
C THR A 398 1.70 -18.84 -12.01
N GLN A 399 1.43 -18.41 -10.78
CA GLN A 399 2.41 -17.80 -9.88
C GLN A 399 3.12 -18.85 -9.01
N PRO A 400 4.47 -18.89 -8.97
CA PRO A 400 5.24 -19.91 -8.25
C PRO A 400 4.99 -19.98 -6.74
N ALA A 401 4.70 -18.84 -6.11
CA ALA A 401 4.56 -18.77 -4.66
C ALA A 401 3.10 -18.85 -4.17
N PHE A 402 2.08 -18.83 -5.06
CA PHE A 402 0.65 -18.59 -4.71
C PHE A 402 0.16 -19.47 -3.55
N ASN A 403 -0.38 -18.91 -2.46
CA ASN A 403 -0.84 -19.63 -1.28
C ASN A 403 -2.35 -19.47 -1.24
N GLY A 404 -3.01 -20.45 -1.84
CA GLY A 404 -4.43 -20.38 -2.17
C GLY A 404 -5.30 -21.11 -1.17
N THR A 405 -6.55 -20.68 -1.09
CA THR A 405 -7.65 -21.40 -0.46
C THR A 405 -8.69 -21.72 -1.51
N LEU A 406 -9.32 -22.89 -1.38
CA LEU A 406 -10.41 -23.34 -2.26
C LEU A 406 -11.48 -24.00 -1.40
N ALA A 407 -12.74 -23.61 -1.60
CA ALA A 407 -13.86 -24.25 -0.96
C ALA A 407 -15.05 -24.44 -1.90
N VAL A 408 -15.82 -25.49 -1.63
CA VAL A 408 -17.03 -25.87 -2.35
C VAL A 408 -18.23 -25.60 -1.46
N TYR A 409 -19.22 -24.90 -1.96
CA TYR A 409 -20.46 -24.56 -1.26
C TYR A 409 -21.69 -24.95 -2.07
N THR A 410 -22.82 -25.03 -1.37
CA THR A 410 -24.17 -24.98 -1.95
C THR A 410 -24.98 -23.92 -1.23
N GLY A 411 -25.89 -23.27 -1.93
CA GLY A 411 -26.74 -22.20 -1.40
C GLY A 411 -27.01 -21.15 -2.47
N THR A 412 -27.91 -20.22 -2.17
CA THR A 412 -28.35 -19.17 -3.11
C THR A 412 -27.98 -17.75 -2.66
N ALA A 413 -27.36 -17.61 -1.49
CA ALA A 413 -26.91 -16.32 -0.95
C ALA A 413 -25.63 -16.53 -0.14
N VAL A 414 -24.70 -15.58 -0.20
CA VAL A 414 -23.38 -15.63 0.45
C VAL A 414 -23.47 -15.88 1.97
N ILE A 415 -24.43 -15.23 2.62
CA ILE A 415 -24.72 -15.38 4.06
C ILE A 415 -25.37 -16.72 4.45
N ALA A 416 -25.76 -17.55 3.48
CA ALA A 416 -26.54 -18.78 3.67
C ALA A 416 -25.92 -19.98 2.93
N LEU A 417 -24.58 -20.02 2.88
CA LEU A 417 -23.85 -21.11 2.24
C LEU A 417 -23.63 -22.30 3.17
N THR A 418 -23.76 -23.51 2.61
CA THR A 418 -23.38 -24.76 3.27
C THR A 418 -22.08 -25.26 2.63
N ASN A 419 -21.01 -25.39 3.43
CA ASN A 419 -19.73 -25.94 2.98
C ASN A 419 -19.87 -27.45 2.64
N ARG A 420 -19.33 -27.85 1.50
CA ARG A 420 -19.35 -29.21 0.93
C ARG A 420 -17.94 -29.77 0.67
N THR A 421 -16.91 -29.01 1.04
CA THR A 421 -15.50 -29.35 0.82
C THR A 421 -15.11 -30.59 1.61
N THR A 422 -14.54 -31.60 0.93
CA THR A 422 -13.83 -32.73 1.56
C THR A 422 -12.41 -32.78 1.03
N LEU A 423 -11.41 -32.66 1.91
CA LEU A 423 -10.01 -32.81 1.51
C LEU A 423 -9.70 -34.30 1.28
N GLY A 424 -8.73 -34.60 0.41
CA GLY A 424 -8.28 -35.96 0.09
C GLY A 424 -7.86 -36.82 1.30
N THR A 425 -7.73 -36.24 2.49
CA THR A 425 -7.32 -36.89 3.74
C THR A 425 -8.44 -37.15 4.76
N GLY A 426 -9.72 -36.86 4.44
CA GLY A 426 -10.85 -37.36 5.23
C GLY A 426 -11.11 -36.69 6.59
N ARG A 427 -10.52 -35.52 6.90
CA ARG A 427 -10.94 -34.64 8.01
C ARG A 427 -11.47 -33.30 7.48
N THR A 428 -12.62 -32.85 7.97
CA THR A 428 -13.04 -31.43 7.99
C THR A 428 -12.43 -30.80 9.23
N PRO A 429 -11.71 -29.66 9.17
CA PRO A 429 -12.39 -28.34 9.20
C PRO A 429 -11.61 -27.16 8.54
N ALA A 430 -12.32 -26.05 8.31
CA ALA A 430 -11.83 -24.69 7.98
C ALA A 430 -10.92 -24.53 6.74
N ALA A 431 -11.04 -23.38 6.07
CA ALA A 431 -10.11 -22.99 5.02
C ALA A 431 -8.70 -22.88 5.63
N LYS A 432 -7.82 -23.84 5.35
CA LYS A 432 -6.40 -23.74 5.70
C LYS A 432 -5.63 -23.12 4.53
N PRO A 433 -4.58 -22.33 4.79
CA PRO A 433 -3.57 -21.92 3.80
C PRO A 433 -2.95 -23.14 3.13
N TYR A 434 -2.81 -23.16 1.80
CA TYR A 434 -2.10 -24.24 1.08
C TYR A 434 -1.08 -23.67 0.08
N PRO A 435 0.20 -24.12 0.14
CA PRO A 435 1.20 -23.73 -0.84
C PRO A 435 0.73 -24.19 -2.22
N GLY A 436 0.51 -23.23 -3.12
CA GLY A 436 -0.21 -23.42 -4.35
C GLY A 436 0.61 -24.19 -5.36
N GLY A 437 -0.01 -25.24 -5.89
CA GLY A 437 0.51 -25.91 -7.07
C GLY A 437 0.51 -24.93 -8.24
N GLN A 438 1.70 -24.77 -8.85
CA GLN A 438 1.78 -24.26 -10.21
C GLN A 438 0.96 -25.19 -11.13
N CYS A 439 0.31 -24.65 -12.15
CA CYS A 439 -0.45 -25.48 -13.10
C CYS A 439 0.39 -26.56 -13.83
N ALA A 440 1.72 -26.54 -13.69
CA ALA A 440 2.68 -27.50 -14.23
C ALA A 440 2.99 -28.70 -13.31
N THR A 441 2.60 -28.69 -12.03
CA THR A 441 2.88 -29.82 -11.11
C THR A 441 1.69 -30.76 -10.97
N SER A 442 1.95 -32.06 -10.79
CA SER A 442 0.93 -33.12 -10.68
C SER A 442 0.21 -33.16 -9.31
N SER A 443 0.62 -32.32 -8.34
CA SER A 443 0.00 -32.18 -7.03
C SER A 443 -0.82 -30.89 -6.94
N LEU A 444 -1.90 -30.79 -7.72
CA LEU A 444 -2.77 -29.61 -7.63
C LEU A 444 -3.60 -29.64 -6.34
N PRO A 445 -3.76 -28.49 -5.64
CA PRO A 445 -4.71 -28.34 -4.55
C PRO A 445 -6.10 -28.73 -5.02
N ALA A 446 -6.73 -29.69 -4.34
CA ALA A 446 -8.04 -30.18 -4.75
C ALA A 446 -9.00 -30.41 -3.61
N ALA A 447 -10.21 -29.90 -3.79
CA ALA A 447 -11.35 -30.26 -2.99
C ALA A 447 -12.13 -31.36 -3.70
N ALA A 448 -12.41 -32.46 -3.00
CA ALA A 448 -13.40 -33.43 -3.44
C ALA A 448 -14.75 -33.12 -2.80
N PHE A 449 -15.84 -33.50 -3.43
CA PHE A 449 -17.18 -33.36 -2.85
C PHE A 449 -18.16 -34.35 -3.47
N ASP A 450 -19.16 -34.76 -2.69
CA ASP A 450 -20.29 -35.56 -3.18
C ASP A 450 -21.36 -34.63 -3.75
N ALA A 451 -21.54 -34.72 -5.07
CA ALA A 451 -22.52 -33.95 -5.79
C ALA A 451 -23.86 -34.69 -5.95
N THR A 452 -24.96 -33.95 -5.89
CA THR A 452 -26.31 -34.42 -6.22
C THR A 452 -26.71 -33.87 -7.59
N ALA A 453 -27.23 -34.73 -8.47
CA ALA A 453 -27.63 -34.34 -9.82
C ALA A 453 -28.59 -33.13 -9.81
N GLY A 454 -28.33 -32.16 -10.69
CA GLY A 454 -29.11 -30.92 -10.82
C GLY A 454 -28.92 -29.92 -9.68
N THR A 455 -28.02 -30.16 -8.72
CA THR A 455 -27.66 -29.17 -7.70
C THR A 455 -26.55 -28.27 -8.23
N THR A 456 -26.74 -26.95 -8.08
CA THR A 456 -25.70 -25.96 -8.33
C THR A 456 -24.76 -25.85 -7.12
N TYR A 457 -23.47 -25.99 -7.39
CA TYR A 457 -22.37 -25.80 -6.47
C TYR A 457 -21.68 -24.47 -6.77
N ARG A 458 -21.10 -23.88 -5.73
CA ARG A 458 -20.32 -22.65 -5.79
C ARG A 458 -18.90 -22.95 -5.37
N PHE A 459 -17.92 -22.52 -6.16
CA PHE A 459 -16.51 -22.67 -5.84
C PHE A 459 -15.99 -21.29 -5.48
N ALA A 460 -15.43 -21.15 -4.28
CA ALA A 460 -14.80 -19.92 -3.83
C ALA A 460 -13.30 -20.15 -3.75
N ALA A 461 -12.53 -19.27 -4.35
CA ALA A 461 -11.08 -19.25 -4.21
C ALA A 461 -10.61 -17.88 -3.73
N GLY A 462 -9.63 -17.87 -2.83
CA GLY A 462 -8.96 -16.66 -2.37
C GLY A 462 -7.52 -16.98 -1.99
N GLY A 463 -6.74 -15.98 -1.63
CA GLY A 463 -5.40 -16.16 -1.10
C GLY A 463 -5.38 -16.09 0.42
N SER A 464 -4.48 -16.87 1.01
CA SER A 464 -4.14 -16.73 2.42
C SER A 464 -3.06 -15.67 2.62
N ALA A 465 -3.17 -14.88 3.68
CA ALA A 465 -2.19 -13.90 4.16
C ALA A 465 -1.80 -12.86 3.10
N GLY A 466 -2.75 -12.43 2.26
CA GLY A 466 -2.49 -11.41 1.24
C GLY A 466 -2.03 -11.95 -0.12
N ALA A 467 -1.91 -13.27 -0.29
CA ALA A 467 -1.48 -13.87 -1.55
C ALA A 467 -2.47 -13.59 -2.70
N SER A 468 -2.00 -12.95 -3.78
CA SER A 468 -2.83 -12.73 -4.97
C SER A 468 -2.25 -13.44 -6.19
N SER A 469 -3.11 -13.72 -7.17
CA SER A 469 -2.70 -14.23 -8.47
C SER A 469 -3.49 -13.55 -9.59
N PRO A 470 -2.81 -13.01 -10.62
CA PRO A 470 -3.47 -12.48 -11.80
C PRO A 470 -4.12 -13.60 -12.64
N LYS A 471 -3.80 -14.87 -12.38
CA LYS A 471 -4.33 -16.01 -13.12
C LYS A 471 -4.43 -17.26 -12.26
N LEU A 472 -5.64 -17.47 -11.78
CA LEU A 472 -6.13 -18.72 -11.21
C LEU A 472 -6.77 -19.54 -12.33
N VAL A 473 -6.55 -20.86 -12.31
CA VAL A 473 -7.20 -21.82 -13.20
C VAL A 473 -7.95 -22.82 -12.32
N LEU A 474 -9.28 -22.81 -12.43
CA LEU A 474 -10.16 -23.76 -11.77
C LEU A 474 -10.53 -24.88 -12.74
N ARG A 475 -10.42 -26.14 -12.31
CA ARG A 475 -10.83 -27.31 -13.08
C ARG A 475 -11.77 -28.19 -12.29
N VAL A 476 -12.91 -28.54 -12.87
CA VAL A 476 -13.86 -29.51 -12.32
C VAL A 476 -13.74 -30.81 -13.10
N SER A 477 -13.49 -31.91 -12.40
CA SER A 477 -13.36 -33.24 -12.97
C SER A 477 -14.11 -34.28 -12.14
N ARG A 478 -14.32 -35.48 -12.71
CA ARG A 478 -14.77 -36.62 -11.89
C ARG A 478 -13.60 -37.08 -11.02
N ALA A 479 -13.85 -37.30 -9.74
CA ALA A 479 -12.84 -37.90 -8.87
C ALA A 479 -12.65 -39.38 -9.23
N VAL A 480 -11.41 -39.86 -9.30
CA VAL A 480 -11.14 -41.31 -9.32
C VAL A 480 -11.71 -41.88 -8.03
N GLN A 481 -12.71 -42.74 -8.14
CA GLN A 481 -13.47 -43.22 -7.00
C GLN A 481 -12.80 -44.49 -6.48
N SER A 482 -12.16 -44.44 -5.30
CA SER A 482 -11.68 -45.66 -4.66
C SER A 482 -12.86 -46.57 -4.30
N CYS A 483 -12.63 -47.89 -4.22
CA CYS A 483 -13.66 -48.83 -3.79
C CYS A 483 -14.29 -48.43 -2.43
N ALA A 484 -13.48 -47.93 -1.49
CA ALA A 484 -13.93 -47.46 -0.19
C ALA A 484 -14.88 -46.25 -0.29
N ASP A 485 -14.57 -45.30 -1.18
CA ASP A 485 -15.40 -44.12 -1.43
C ASP A 485 -16.70 -44.46 -2.15
N ALA A 486 -16.63 -45.32 -3.17
CA ALA A 486 -17.80 -45.81 -3.86
C ALA A 486 -18.74 -46.57 -2.90
N SER A 487 -18.16 -47.31 -1.94
CA SER A 487 -18.90 -47.97 -0.88
C SER A 487 -19.55 -46.99 0.11
N ARG A 488 -18.87 -45.89 0.48
CA ARG A 488 -19.47 -44.80 1.29
C ARG A 488 -20.63 -44.11 0.56
N ALA A 489 -20.44 -43.75 -0.71
CA ALA A 489 -21.46 -43.12 -1.53
C ALA A 489 -22.71 -44.02 -1.68
N LEU A 490 -22.52 -45.33 -1.86
CA LEU A 490 -23.62 -46.30 -1.88
C LEU A 490 -24.41 -46.32 -0.56
N ARG A 491 -23.73 -46.27 0.60
CA ARG A 491 -24.40 -46.18 1.91
C ARG A 491 -25.21 -44.89 2.04
N SER A 492 -24.64 -43.75 1.63
CA SER A 492 -25.34 -42.45 1.65
C SER A 492 -26.57 -42.43 0.74
N ALA A 493 -26.46 -42.96 -0.48
CA ALA A 493 -27.57 -43.06 -1.43
C ALA A 493 -28.71 -43.95 -0.90
N ARG A 494 -28.38 -45.07 -0.23
CA ARG A 494 -29.38 -45.92 0.45
C ARG A 494 -30.14 -45.16 1.53
N SER A 495 -29.42 -44.43 2.39
CA SER A 495 -30.02 -43.61 3.46
C SER A 495 -30.93 -42.50 2.90
N THR A 496 -30.47 -41.82 1.85
CA THR A 496 -31.24 -40.76 1.17
C THR A 496 -32.53 -41.29 0.56
N LEU A 497 -32.47 -42.43 -0.14
CA LEU A 497 -33.66 -43.07 -0.68
C LEU A 497 -34.63 -43.48 0.42
N ALA A 498 -34.14 -44.09 1.52
CA ALA A 498 -35.00 -44.45 2.65
C ALA A 498 -35.73 -43.24 3.25
N ARG A 499 -35.03 -42.11 3.43
CA ARG A 499 -35.64 -40.86 3.89
C ARG A 499 -36.65 -40.30 2.89
N ALA A 500 -36.37 -40.37 1.59
CA ALA A 500 -37.28 -39.92 0.53
C ALA A 500 -38.55 -40.77 0.44
N VAL A 501 -38.43 -42.11 0.61
CA VAL A 501 -39.57 -43.04 0.70
C VAL A 501 -40.47 -42.67 1.88
N ARG A 502 -39.91 -42.49 3.08
CA ARG A 502 -40.69 -42.08 4.27
C ARG A 502 -41.42 -40.76 4.06
N LYS A 503 -40.72 -39.73 3.54
CA LYS A 503 -41.34 -38.42 3.24
C LYS A 503 -42.46 -38.53 2.20
N THR A 504 -42.29 -39.37 1.19
CA THR A 504 -43.30 -39.57 0.15
C THR A 504 -44.53 -40.30 0.69
N ALA A 505 -44.34 -41.29 1.57
CA ALA A 505 -45.44 -41.96 2.26
C ALA A 505 -46.26 -40.96 3.09
N VAL A 506 -45.60 -40.12 3.90
CA VAL A 506 -46.26 -39.09 4.72
C VAL A 506 -47.00 -38.07 3.85
N ALA A 507 -46.35 -37.54 2.80
CA ALA A 507 -46.96 -36.56 1.90
C ALA A 507 -48.17 -37.15 1.15
N THR A 508 -48.09 -38.41 0.73
CA THR A 508 -49.20 -39.11 0.06
C THR A 508 -50.36 -39.36 1.02
N ARG A 509 -50.09 -39.77 2.28
CA ARG A 509 -51.13 -39.95 3.31
C ARG A 509 -51.85 -38.62 3.60
N ARG A 510 -51.10 -37.53 3.77
CA ARG A 510 -51.67 -36.17 3.95
C ARG A 510 -52.49 -35.72 2.75
N ALA A 511 -52.03 -35.97 1.52
CA ALA A 511 -52.79 -35.65 0.32
C ALA A 511 -54.11 -36.43 0.23
N ARG A 512 -54.10 -37.73 0.57
CA ARG A 512 -55.32 -38.55 0.62
C ARG A 512 -56.29 -38.06 1.69
N ALA A 513 -55.80 -37.77 2.90
CA ALA A 513 -56.62 -37.24 3.99
C ALA A 513 -57.24 -35.88 3.63
N ALA A 514 -56.46 -34.95 3.09
CA ALA A 514 -56.96 -33.64 2.65
C ALA A 514 -57.99 -33.78 1.50
N THR A 515 -57.80 -34.73 0.60
CA THR A 515 -58.78 -35.01 -0.47
C THR A 515 -60.06 -35.62 0.07
N ARG A 516 -59.99 -36.52 1.07
CA ARG A 516 -61.19 -37.07 1.74
C ARG A 516 -61.95 -35.97 2.48
N LEU A 517 -61.25 -35.12 3.21
CA LEU A 517 -61.86 -34.00 3.93
C LEU A 517 -62.54 -33.01 2.97
N ALA A 518 -61.90 -32.68 1.85
CA ALA A 518 -62.48 -31.82 0.83
C ALA A 518 -63.73 -32.41 0.16
N LYS A 519 -63.85 -33.74 0.10
CA LYS A 519 -65.07 -34.43 -0.39
C LYS A 519 -66.17 -34.48 0.67
N ALA A 520 -65.81 -34.75 1.93
CA ALA A 520 -66.78 -34.85 3.03
C ALA A 520 -67.33 -33.48 3.46
N GLN A 521 -66.52 -32.43 3.35
CA GLN A 521 -66.88 -31.06 3.73
C GLN A 521 -66.48 -30.09 2.61
N PRO A 522 -67.34 -29.91 1.59
CA PRO A 522 -67.04 -29.07 0.44
C PRO A 522 -66.86 -27.60 0.87
N SER A 523 -65.64 -27.09 0.72
CA SER A 523 -65.34 -25.66 0.89
C SER A 523 -64.12 -25.27 0.07
N ALA A 524 -64.04 -23.99 -0.32
CA ALA A 524 -62.88 -23.46 -1.04
C ALA A 524 -61.56 -23.69 -0.28
N LYS A 525 -61.59 -23.54 1.06
CA LYS A 525 -60.46 -23.79 1.96
C LYS A 525 -59.98 -25.24 1.87
N HIS A 526 -60.89 -26.22 1.95
CA HIS A 526 -60.53 -27.64 1.89
C HIS A 526 -60.04 -28.04 0.49
N ALA A 527 -60.66 -27.50 -0.58
CA ALA A 527 -60.20 -27.73 -1.95
C ALA A 527 -58.77 -27.21 -2.19
N ALA A 528 -58.46 -26.00 -1.72
CA ALA A 528 -57.12 -25.42 -1.81
C ALA A 528 -56.09 -26.22 -1.00
N ALA A 529 -56.44 -26.67 0.22
CA ALA A 529 -55.58 -27.51 1.04
C ALA A 529 -55.27 -28.87 0.36
N ALA A 530 -56.28 -29.50 -0.26
CA ALA A 530 -56.10 -30.73 -1.03
C ALA A 530 -55.18 -30.53 -2.24
N LYS A 531 -55.34 -29.42 -2.99
CA LYS A 531 -54.46 -29.06 -4.13
C LYS A 531 -53.01 -28.89 -3.67
N LYS A 532 -52.76 -28.14 -2.59
CA LYS A 532 -51.42 -27.93 -2.01
C LYS A 532 -50.81 -29.23 -1.51
N ALA A 533 -51.59 -30.10 -0.88
CA ALA A 533 -51.13 -31.40 -0.41
C ALA A 533 -50.77 -32.35 -1.56
N LYS A 534 -51.57 -32.38 -2.64
CA LYS A 534 -51.27 -33.12 -3.87
C LYS A 534 -49.97 -32.63 -4.52
N ALA A 535 -49.78 -31.31 -4.67
CA ALA A 535 -48.55 -30.74 -5.22
C ALA A 535 -47.31 -31.13 -4.39
N ARG A 536 -47.42 -31.09 -3.06
CA ARG A 536 -46.35 -31.55 -2.15
C ARG A 536 -46.05 -33.05 -2.32
N ALA A 537 -47.08 -33.89 -2.50
CA ALA A 537 -46.90 -35.32 -2.76
C ALA A 537 -46.22 -35.57 -4.12
N THR A 538 -46.58 -34.84 -5.16
CA THR A 538 -45.93 -34.90 -6.48
C THR A 538 -44.45 -34.52 -6.39
N LYS A 539 -44.12 -33.41 -5.71
CA LYS A 539 -42.73 -32.99 -5.47
C LYS A 539 -41.94 -34.04 -4.66
N ALA A 540 -42.58 -34.67 -3.67
CA ALA A 540 -41.95 -35.75 -2.90
C ALA A 540 -41.66 -36.98 -3.76
N ARG A 541 -42.60 -37.40 -4.63
CA ARG A 541 -42.41 -38.51 -5.59
C ARG A 541 -41.28 -38.22 -6.58
N ALA A 542 -41.18 -37.00 -7.10
CA ALA A 542 -40.08 -36.59 -7.98
C ALA A 542 -38.72 -36.73 -7.27
N LYS A 543 -38.62 -36.27 -6.00
CA LYS A 543 -37.42 -36.46 -5.18
C LYS A 543 -37.09 -37.93 -4.90
N GLN A 544 -38.10 -38.77 -4.64
CA GLN A 544 -37.89 -40.21 -4.47
C GLN A 544 -37.36 -40.87 -5.76
N ARG A 545 -37.90 -40.50 -6.93
CA ARG A 545 -37.40 -41.00 -8.23
C ARG A 545 -35.96 -40.55 -8.49
N ALA A 546 -35.61 -39.31 -8.18
CA ALA A 546 -34.23 -38.83 -8.26
C ALA A 546 -33.30 -39.64 -7.35
N ALA A 547 -33.65 -39.80 -6.07
CA ALA A 547 -32.85 -40.60 -5.13
C ALA A 547 -32.70 -42.08 -5.55
N ALA A 548 -33.71 -42.64 -6.22
CA ALA A 548 -33.63 -44.00 -6.76
C ALA A 548 -32.66 -44.10 -7.95
N ARG A 549 -32.60 -43.08 -8.81
CA ARG A 549 -31.58 -42.98 -9.88
C ARG A 549 -30.19 -42.83 -9.29
N ASP A 550 -30.02 -41.98 -8.28
CA ASP A 550 -28.75 -41.78 -7.60
C ASP A 550 -28.24 -43.09 -6.97
N LEU A 551 -29.13 -43.89 -6.37
CA LEU A 551 -28.78 -45.22 -5.84
C LEU A 551 -28.31 -46.18 -6.95
N ARG A 552 -28.93 -46.17 -8.13
CA ARG A 552 -28.50 -47.00 -9.26
C ARG A 552 -27.12 -46.57 -9.76
N GLN A 553 -26.89 -45.27 -9.87
CA GLN A 553 -25.57 -44.71 -10.24
C GLN A 553 -24.50 -45.08 -9.22
N ALA A 554 -24.80 -44.97 -7.91
CA ALA A 554 -23.85 -45.35 -6.85
C ALA A 554 -23.53 -46.86 -6.86
N LYS A 555 -24.50 -47.72 -7.19
CA LYS A 555 -24.24 -49.16 -7.38
C LYS A 555 -23.29 -49.42 -8.56
N ALA A 556 -23.55 -48.80 -9.71
CA ALA A 556 -22.71 -48.94 -10.89
C ALA A 556 -21.29 -48.39 -10.66
N ALA A 557 -21.18 -47.25 -9.97
CA ALA A 557 -19.89 -46.66 -9.61
C ALA A 557 -19.08 -47.58 -8.69
N ARG A 558 -19.70 -48.23 -7.70
CA ARG A 558 -19.02 -49.22 -6.85
C ARG A 558 -18.59 -50.46 -7.63
N ALA A 559 -19.44 -50.97 -8.52
CA ALA A 559 -19.09 -52.12 -9.35
C ALA A 559 -17.90 -51.84 -10.27
N LYS A 560 -17.76 -50.59 -10.76
CA LYS A 560 -16.63 -50.18 -11.59
C LYS A 560 -15.34 -49.95 -10.78
N ALA A 561 -15.44 -49.72 -9.47
CA ALA A 561 -14.35 -49.27 -8.63
C ALA A 561 -13.72 -50.35 -7.72
N CYS A 562 -14.26 -51.57 -7.65
CA CYS A 562 -13.94 -52.57 -6.62
C CYS A 562 -13.44 -53.94 -7.16
#